data_AF-A0A7C8AQ45-F1
#
_entry.id   AF-A0A7C8AQ45-F1
#
_cell.length_a   1.000
_cell.length_b   1.000
_cell.length_c   1.000
_cell.angle_alpha   90.00
_cell.angle_beta   90.00
_cell.angle_gamma   90.00
#
_symmetry.space_group_name_H-M   'P 1'
#
loop_
_entity.id
_entity.type
_entity.pdbx_description
1 polymer ?
#
loop_
_entity_poly.entity_id
_entity_poly.type
_entity_poly.pdbx_seq_one_letter_code
_entity_poly.pdbx_strand_id
1 'polypeptide(L)'
;MLLFAPLSSGHVMEWFAVNIPMDLGTGGSFDGEIDIIARLRGIPGNPVAFKEYFYRTWEVKVSLLCKDGNTKSLKVGRGKMKGVVNQLKAYRKFGSPEVSLLDVYLCEAVESMNYLSNINYSFSTKFSELQHHSFGYNVLLFGYGKQGDDDVGLHYLPFKPQFSLHPDPFWSSPVAAFLHAPVTPIIPHFSNLAERIDNFVKEQKRSYKEQKRSYKVFYHIVMFCRECRQLQLGACRNKGISEIT
;
A
#
# COMPACT_ATOMS: atom_id res chain seq x y z
N MET A 1 -0.41 -14.36 5.02
CA MET A 1 0.51 -13.25 5.39
C MET A 1 -0.20 -11.92 5.22
N LEU A 2 -0.22 -11.06 6.25
CA LEU A 2 -0.84 -9.73 6.21
C LEU A 2 0.08 -8.74 5.46
N LEU A 3 0.01 -8.73 4.13
CA LEU A 3 0.78 -7.85 3.23
C LEU A 3 0.81 -6.37 3.66
N PHE A 4 -0.22 -5.93 4.39
CA PHE A 4 -0.44 -4.53 4.77
C PHE A 4 -0.06 -4.17 6.20
N ALA A 5 0.19 -5.16 7.07
CA ALA A 5 0.64 -4.91 8.44
C ALA A 5 1.95 -4.08 8.54
N PRO A 6 2.94 -4.24 7.63
CA PRO A 6 4.16 -3.44 7.71
C PRO A 6 3.97 -2.03 7.12
N LEU A 7 2.99 -1.83 6.24
CA LEU A 7 2.61 -0.51 5.73
C LEU A 7 1.93 0.37 6.81
N SER A 8 1.44 -0.23 7.89
CA SER A 8 0.86 0.52 9.00
C SER A 8 1.92 1.11 9.95
N SER A 9 3.19 0.76 9.84
CA SER A 9 4.27 1.26 10.72
C SER A 9 3.91 1.17 12.21
N GLY A 10 3.43 0.01 12.67
CA GLY A 10 3.05 -0.22 14.07
C GLY A 10 1.65 0.27 14.46
N HIS A 11 0.92 0.87 13.52
CA HIS A 11 -0.43 1.36 13.75
C HIS A 11 -1.52 0.33 13.47
N VAL A 12 -2.71 0.56 14.02
CA VAL A 12 -3.88 -0.28 13.75
C VAL A 12 -4.53 0.17 12.45
N MET A 13 -4.58 -0.70 11.46
CA MET A 13 -5.30 -0.45 10.20
C MET A 13 -6.78 -0.76 10.39
N GLU A 14 -7.66 0.24 10.23
CA GLU A 14 -9.12 0.04 10.35
C GLU A 14 -9.71 -0.47 9.04
N TRP A 15 -9.27 0.14 7.94
CA TRP A 15 -9.57 -0.26 6.59
C TRP A 15 -8.48 0.25 5.65
N PHE A 16 -8.38 -0.39 4.50
CA PHE A 16 -7.75 0.20 3.33
C PHE A 16 -8.65 0.04 2.12
N ALA A 17 -8.50 0.93 1.16
CA ALA A 17 -9.29 1.02 -0.03
C ALA A 17 -8.37 0.97 -1.25
N VAL A 18 -8.77 0.25 -2.30
CA VAL A 18 -7.96 0.00 -3.49
C VAL A 18 -8.68 0.50 -4.74
N ASN A 19 -7.93 1.17 -5.63
CA ASN A 19 -8.40 1.71 -6.90
C ASN A 19 -9.65 2.61 -6.73
N ILE A 20 -9.55 3.60 -5.85
CA ILE A 20 -10.67 4.47 -5.51
C ILE A 20 -10.64 5.73 -6.40
N PRO A 21 -11.72 6.04 -7.15
CA PRO A 21 -11.79 7.28 -7.91
C PRO A 21 -11.72 8.52 -7.00
N MET A 22 -10.91 9.50 -7.38
CA MET A 22 -10.82 10.78 -6.66
C MET A 22 -12.11 11.60 -6.81
N ASP A 23 -12.88 11.37 -7.86
CA ASP A 23 -14.17 12.03 -8.09
C ASP A 23 -15.33 11.39 -7.32
N LEU A 24 -15.08 10.33 -6.55
CA LEU A 24 -16.12 9.59 -5.82
C LEU A 24 -16.80 10.48 -4.77
N GLY A 25 -17.88 11.15 -5.18
CA GLY A 25 -18.67 12.05 -4.34
C GLY A 25 -18.33 13.53 -4.50
N THR A 26 -17.44 13.90 -5.41
CA THR A 26 -17.12 15.31 -5.73
C THR A 26 -17.65 15.79 -7.08
N GLY A 27 -18.40 14.93 -7.79
CA GLY A 27 -19.09 15.31 -9.03
C GLY A 27 -18.14 15.58 -10.21
N GLY A 28 -16.96 14.96 -10.25
CA GLY A 28 -16.02 15.06 -11.38
C GLY A 28 -14.98 16.17 -11.28
N SER A 29 -14.77 16.76 -10.09
CA SER A 29 -13.77 17.83 -9.92
C SER A 29 -12.31 17.36 -10.02
N PHE A 30 -12.07 16.05 -9.98
CA PHE A 30 -10.73 15.44 -10.03
C PHE A 30 -10.74 14.23 -10.95
N ASP A 31 -9.82 14.21 -11.90
CA ASP A 31 -9.62 13.05 -12.77
C ASP A 31 -8.57 12.11 -12.17
N GLY A 32 -8.91 10.83 -12.05
CA GLY A 32 -7.98 9.75 -11.70
C GLY A 32 -8.41 8.92 -10.49
N GLU A 33 -7.57 7.96 -10.15
CA GLU A 33 -7.80 6.99 -9.08
C GLU A 33 -6.62 7.00 -8.09
N ILE A 34 -6.94 6.81 -6.81
CA ILE A 34 -5.96 6.52 -5.76
C ILE A 34 -5.80 5.00 -5.70
N ASP A 35 -4.58 4.51 -5.98
CA ASP A 35 -4.31 3.07 -6.00
C ASP A 35 -4.56 2.44 -4.63
N ILE A 36 -4.02 3.02 -3.54
CA ILE A 36 -4.30 2.58 -2.17
C ILE A 36 -4.52 3.79 -1.25
N ILE A 37 -5.57 3.72 -0.43
CA ILE A 37 -5.80 4.60 0.74
C ILE A 37 -5.87 3.71 1.98
N ALA A 38 -5.14 4.02 3.05
CA ALA A 38 -5.35 3.36 4.33
C ALA A 38 -5.78 4.37 5.39
N ARG A 39 -6.73 3.96 6.24
CA ARG A 39 -7.03 4.64 7.49
C ARG A 39 -6.39 3.88 8.63
N LEU A 40 -5.57 4.60 9.37
CA LEU A 40 -4.77 4.07 10.46
C LEU A 40 -5.17 4.78 11.77
N ARG A 41 -5.04 4.07 12.89
CA ARG A 41 -5.23 4.59 14.25
C ARG A 41 -3.92 4.48 15.02
N GLY A 42 -3.70 5.42 15.93
CA GLY A 42 -2.52 5.46 16.81
C GLY A 42 -2.23 4.11 17.50
N ILE A 43 -1.00 3.98 17.99
CA ILE A 43 -0.52 2.75 18.63
C ILE A 43 -1.34 2.45 19.89
N PRO A 44 -1.80 1.21 20.11
CA PRO A 44 -2.43 0.80 21.36
C PRO A 44 -1.49 1.08 22.55
N GLY A 45 -1.96 1.84 23.55
CA GLY A 45 -1.17 2.17 24.75
C GLY A 45 -0.78 3.65 24.89
N ASN A 46 -0.96 4.47 23.85
CA ASN A 46 -0.92 5.93 23.96
C ASN A 46 -2.34 6.51 23.81
N PRO A 47 -3.02 6.92 24.90
CA PRO A 47 -4.42 7.34 24.85
C PRO A 47 -4.70 8.57 23.99
N VAL A 48 -3.70 9.43 23.81
CA VAL A 48 -3.81 10.65 22.98
C VAL A 48 -3.70 10.27 21.52
N ALA A 49 -2.64 9.56 21.13
CA ALA A 49 -2.45 9.11 19.75
C ALA A 49 -3.53 8.12 19.28
N PHE A 50 -4.06 7.28 20.18
CA PHE A 50 -5.08 6.28 19.84
C PHE A 50 -6.44 6.90 19.48
N LYS A 51 -6.70 8.15 19.85
CA LYS A 51 -7.92 8.88 19.46
C LYS A 51 -7.84 9.51 18.08
N GLU A 52 -6.63 9.65 17.54
CA GLU A 52 -6.39 10.29 16.25
C GLU A 52 -6.36 9.26 15.13
N TYR A 53 -6.96 9.65 14.00
CA TYR A 53 -6.87 8.92 12.75
C TYR A 53 -5.94 9.66 11.80
N PHE A 54 -5.11 8.91 11.11
CA PHE A 54 -4.29 9.42 10.03
C PHE A 54 -4.50 8.54 8.80
N TYR A 55 -4.21 9.13 7.66
CA TYR A 55 -4.41 8.50 6.38
C TYR A 55 -3.10 8.43 5.63
N ARG A 56 -2.94 7.35 4.87
CA ARG A 56 -1.81 7.18 3.96
C ARG A 56 -2.34 6.84 2.59
N THR A 57 -1.70 7.37 1.56
CA THR A 57 -1.99 7.03 0.18
C THR A 57 -0.75 6.56 -0.54
N TRP A 58 -0.93 5.56 -1.38
CA TRP A 58 0.13 5.01 -2.21
C TRP A 58 -0.30 4.98 -3.67
N GLU A 59 0.60 5.42 -4.54
CA GLU A 59 0.63 4.98 -5.94
C GLU A 59 1.35 3.63 -5.98
N VAL A 60 0.82 2.64 -6.68
CA VAL A 60 1.42 1.30 -6.72
C VAL A 60 2.08 1.03 -8.08
N LYS A 61 3.34 0.62 -8.02
CA LYS A 61 4.05 0.08 -9.18
C LYS A 61 4.44 -1.36 -8.91
N VAL A 62 4.28 -2.20 -9.92
CA VAL A 62 4.68 -3.60 -9.89
C VAL A 62 5.68 -3.83 -11.01
N SER A 63 6.84 -4.34 -10.64
CA SER A 63 7.95 -4.62 -11.53
C SER A 63 8.39 -6.06 -11.35
N LEU A 64 8.71 -6.73 -12.45
CA LEU A 64 9.38 -8.02 -12.45
C LEU A 64 10.89 -7.77 -12.33
N LEU A 65 11.52 -8.38 -11.34
CA LEU A 65 12.97 -8.48 -11.25
C LEU A 65 13.39 -9.78 -11.95
N CYS A 66 14.01 -9.61 -13.10
CA CYS A 66 14.46 -10.71 -13.94
C CYS A 66 15.72 -11.37 -13.37
N LYS A 67 16.00 -12.59 -13.82
CA LYS A 67 17.20 -13.36 -13.42
C LYS A 67 18.53 -12.70 -13.79
N ASP A 68 18.54 -11.71 -14.66
CA ASP A 68 19.72 -10.90 -15.02
C ASP A 68 19.89 -9.66 -14.11
N GLY A 69 19.01 -9.49 -13.11
CA GLY A 69 18.94 -8.31 -12.24
C GLY A 69 18.29 -7.09 -12.90
N ASN A 70 17.84 -7.19 -14.16
CA ASN A 70 17.10 -6.10 -14.80
C ASN A 70 15.65 -6.06 -14.30
N THR A 71 15.07 -4.87 -14.33
CA THR A 71 13.68 -4.65 -13.91
C THR A 71 12.80 -4.39 -15.13
N LYS A 72 11.70 -5.13 -15.23
CA LYS A 72 10.68 -4.95 -16.27
C LYS A 72 9.37 -4.53 -15.63
N SER A 73 8.84 -3.37 -16.00
CA SER A 73 7.52 -2.97 -15.51
C SER A 73 6.46 -3.89 -16.09
N LEU A 74 5.56 -4.42 -15.24
CA LEU A 74 4.48 -5.31 -15.67
C LEU A 74 3.30 -4.55 -16.29
N LYS A 75 3.25 -3.22 -16.19
CA LYS A 75 2.27 -2.38 -16.88
C LYS A 75 2.88 -1.84 -18.19
N VAL A 76 2.39 -2.32 -19.33
CA VAL A 76 2.78 -1.83 -20.67
C VAL A 76 2.47 -0.34 -20.79
N GLY A 77 3.48 0.49 -21.12
CA GLY A 77 3.27 1.87 -21.57
C GLY A 77 3.11 2.98 -20.52
N ARG A 78 3.16 2.73 -19.20
CA ARG A 78 3.13 3.81 -18.18
C ARG A 78 4.06 3.52 -17.00
N GLY A 79 5.26 4.07 -17.06
CA GLY A 79 6.27 3.84 -16.00
C GLY A 79 7.49 4.76 -16.07
N LYS A 80 7.37 5.96 -16.63
CA LYS A 80 8.43 6.97 -16.46
C LYS A 80 8.23 7.65 -15.11
N MET A 81 9.32 7.88 -14.38
CA MET A 81 9.29 8.50 -13.05
C MET A 81 8.49 9.81 -13.04
N LYS A 82 8.58 10.61 -14.11
CA LYS A 82 7.76 11.83 -14.31
C LYS A 82 6.24 11.58 -14.16
N GLY A 83 5.74 10.48 -14.71
CA GLY A 83 4.32 10.11 -14.61
C GLY A 83 3.92 9.75 -13.17
N VAL A 84 4.80 9.02 -12.46
CA VAL A 84 4.61 8.71 -11.03
C VAL A 84 4.58 10.00 -10.21
N VAL A 85 5.57 10.88 -10.39
CA VAL A 85 5.62 12.18 -9.71
C VAL A 85 4.37 13.00 -9.97
N ASN A 86 3.88 13.05 -11.22
CA ASN A 86 2.65 13.77 -11.55
C ASN A 86 1.43 13.19 -10.82
N GLN A 87 1.33 11.87 -10.72
CA GLN A 87 0.25 11.20 -10.01
C GLN A 87 0.31 11.49 -8.50
N LEU A 88 1.49 11.42 -7.89
CA LEU A 88 1.70 11.76 -6.48
C LEU A 88 1.39 13.25 -6.21
N LYS A 89 1.76 14.15 -7.14
CA LYS A 89 1.36 15.57 -7.09
C LYS A 89 -0.16 15.73 -7.16
N ALA A 90 -0.84 14.94 -7.99
CA ALA A 90 -2.30 14.94 -8.05
C ALA A 90 -2.92 14.49 -6.71
N TYR A 91 -2.40 13.43 -6.08
CA TYR A 91 -2.86 13.00 -4.75
C TYR A 91 -2.67 14.08 -3.69
N ARG A 92 -1.53 14.77 -3.70
CA ARG A 92 -1.26 15.89 -2.80
C ARG A 92 -2.22 17.07 -3.06
N LYS A 93 -2.44 17.43 -4.33
CA LYS A 93 -3.39 18.49 -4.71
C LYS A 93 -4.83 18.14 -4.33
N PHE A 94 -5.19 16.86 -4.37
CA PHE A 94 -6.48 16.35 -3.89
C PHE A 94 -6.63 16.43 -2.36
N GLY A 95 -5.53 16.57 -1.62
CA GLY A 95 -5.55 16.69 -0.16
C GLY A 95 -5.16 15.43 0.60
N SER A 96 -4.54 14.46 -0.07
CA SER A 96 -4.04 13.26 0.60
C SER A 96 -2.88 13.65 1.55
N PRO A 97 -2.94 13.29 2.84
CA PRO A 97 -1.99 13.81 3.84
C PRO A 97 -0.60 13.18 3.78
N GLU A 98 -0.47 11.86 3.64
CA GLU A 98 0.82 11.17 3.48
C GLU A 98 0.84 10.45 2.14
N VAL A 99 1.58 11.00 1.17
CA VAL A 99 1.61 10.52 -0.22
C VAL A 99 2.93 9.83 -0.53
N SER A 100 2.88 8.54 -0.89
CA SER A 100 4.05 7.71 -1.13
C SER A 100 3.97 6.91 -2.43
N LEU A 101 5.11 6.51 -2.98
CA LEU A 101 5.20 5.42 -3.94
C LEU A 101 5.35 4.09 -3.19
N LEU A 102 4.53 3.10 -3.52
CA LEU A 102 4.74 1.70 -3.17
C LEU A 102 5.22 0.92 -4.39
N ASP A 103 6.48 0.51 -4.37
CA ASP A 103 7.11 -0.22 -5.48
C ASP A 103 7.28 -1.70 -5.11
N VAL A 104 6.58 -2.55 -5.84
CA VAL A 104 6.48 -3.98 -5.61
C VAL A 104 7.33 -4.70 -6.64
N TYR A 105 8.34 -5.45 -6.18
CA TYR A 105 9.17 -6.28 -7.03
C TYR A 105 8.77 -7.74 -6.89
N LEU A 106 8.53 -8.39 -8.02
CA LEU A 106 8.35 -9.84 -8.11
C LEU A 106 9.63 -10.45 -8.69
N CYS A 107 10.32 -11.30 -7.93
CA CYS A 107 11.62 -11.87 -8.31
C CYS A 107 11.43 -13.23 -8.98
N GLU A 108 11.94 -13.37 -10.21
CA GLU A 108 11.84 -14.62 -10.99
C GLU A 108 12.72 -15.78 -10.46
N ALA A 109 13.72 -15.50 -9.63
CA ALA A 109 14.55 -16.51 -9.00
C ALA A 109 15.05 -16.04 -7.64
N VAL A 110 14.69 -16.78 -6.59
CA VAL A 110 15.01 -16.46 -5.18
C VAL A 110 16.44 -16.82 -4.81
N GLU A 111 17.09 -17.66 -5.60
CA GLU A 111 18.34 -18.33 -5.23
C GLU A 111 19.59 -17.44 -5.23
N SER A 112 19.49 -16.17 -5.64
CA SER A 112 20.65 -15.26 -5.52
C SER A 112 20.27 -13.87 -5.03
N MET A 113 20.67 -13.55 -3.81
CA MET A 113 20.67 -12.18 -3.27
C MET A 113 21.57 -11.22 -4.07
N ASN A 114 22.36 -11.73 -5.03
CA ASN A 114 23.28 -10.94 -5.85
C ASN A 114 22.56 -10.01 -6.84
N TYR A 115 21.28 -10.27 -7.16
CA TYR A 115 20.48 -9.43 -8.07
C TYR A 115 20.16 -8.04 -7.50
N LEU A 116 20.28 -7.85 -6.19
CA LEU A 116 19.97 -6.60 -5.50
C LEU A 116 20.91 -5.44 -5.89
N SER A 117 22.11 -5.77 -6.38
CA SER A 117 23.11 -4.79 -6.84
C SER A 117 22.60 -3.93 -8.00
N ASN A 118 21.92 -4.52 -8.98
CA ASN A 118 21.36 -3.80 -10.13
C ASN A 118 20.09 -3.00 -9.76
N ILE A 119 19.36 -3.44 -8.74
CA ILE A 119 18.20 -2.69 -8.24
C ILE A 119 18.63 -1.39 -7.56
N ASN A 120 19.82 -1.34 -6.97
CA ASN A 120 20.33 -0.13 -6.32
C ASN A 120 20.34 1.10 -7.24
N TYR A 121 20.58 0.95 -8.54
CA TYR A 121 20.51 2.07 -9.48
C TYR A 121 19.08 2.54 -9.76
N SER A 122 18.15 1.60 -9.93
CA SER A 122 16.72 1.93 -10.09
C SER A 122 16.15 2.56 -8.82
N PHE A 123 16.57 2.06 -7.66
CA PHE A 123 16.24 2.60 -6.35
C PHE A 123 16.82 3.99 -6.14
N SER A 124 18.10 4.22 -6.42
CA SER A 124 18.73 5.53 -6.22
C SER A 124 18.05 6.60 -7.07
N THR A 125 17.73 6.28 -8.33
CA THR A 125 17.03 7.20 -9.22
C THR A 125 15.63 7.56 -8.71
N LYS A 126 14.83 6.56 -8.30
CA LYS A 126 13.49 6.79 -7.72
C LYS A 126 13.58 7.54 -6.39
N PHE A 127 14.54 7.18 -5.55
CA PHE A 127 14.79 7.78 -4.25
C PHE A 127 15.10 9.27 -4.40
N SER A 128 16.08 9.64 -5.21
CA SER A 128 16.47 11.04 -5.41
C SER A 128 15.31 11.88 -5.94
N GLU A 129 14.55 11.35 -6.91
CA GLU A 129 13.39 12.06 -7.46
C GLU A 129 12.27 12.22 -6.41
N LEU A 130 11.91 11.15 -5.69
CA LEU A 130 10.87 11.22 -4.65
C LEU A 130 11.28 12.13 -3.50
N GLN A 131 12.54 12.08 -3.08
CA GLN A 131 13.10 12.96 -2.05
C GLN A 131 13.00 14.42 -2.48
N HIS A 132 13.35 14.74 -3.73
CA HIS A 132 13.27 16.10 -4.28
C HIS A 132 11.85 16.69 -4.21
N HIS A 133 10.81 15.88 -4.45
CA HIS A 133 9.40 16.32 -4.33
C HIS A 133 8.79 16.04 -2.95
N SER A 134 9.60 15.60 -1.98
CA SER A 134 9.18 15.23 -0.62
C SER A 134 8.03 14.20 -0.61
N PHE A 135 8.14 13.13 -1.39
CA PHE A 135 7.22 11.99 -1.35
C PHE A 135 7.83 10.83 -0.58
N GLY A 136 6.97 10.00 0.02
CA GLY A 136 7.42 8.76 0.65
C GLY A 136 7.77 7.69 -0.37
N TYR A 137 8.58 6.72 0.05
CA TYR A 137 9.02 5.62 -0.80
C TYR A 137 9.08 4.33 0.00
N ASN A 138 8.21 3.38 -0.37
CA ASN A 138 8.11 2.06 0.23
C ASN A 138 8.40 1.00 -0.84
N VAL A 139 9.16 -0.02 -0.49
CA VAL A 139 9.45 -1.14 -1.38
C VAL A 139 9.05 -2.45 -0.74
N LEU A 140 8.38 -3.29 -1.52
CA LEU A 140 8.07 -4.67 -1.22
C LEU A 140 8.79 -5.58 -2.20
N LEU A 141 9.45 -6.63 -1.70
CA LEU A 141 10.08 -7.64 -2.53
C LEU A 141 9.43 -8.99 -2.28
N PHE A 142 9.02 -9.65 -3.36
CA PHE A 142 8.45 -10.98 -3.32
C PHE A 142 9.29 -11.93 -4.17
N GLY A 143 9.56 -13.10 -3.63
CA GLY A 143 10.14 -14.22 -4.32
C GLY A 143 9.05 -15.21 -4.70
N TYR A 144 9.26 -15.92 -5.79
CA TYR A 144 8.49 -17.12 -6.07
C TYR A 144 9.19 -18.33 -5.42
N GLY A 145 8.49 -19.02 -4.52
CA GLY A 145 9.05 -20.18 -3.84
C GLY A 145 8.66 -21.48 -4.54
N LYS A 146 9.56 -22.45 -4.49
CA LYS A 146 9.24 -23.85 -4.76
C LYS A 146 9.63 -24.69 -3.56
N GLN A 147 8.81 -25.67 -3.23
CA GLN A 147 9.14 -26.69 -2.24
C GLN A 147 9.07 -28.05 -2.93
N GLY A 148 10.24 -28.57 -3.35
CA GLY A 148 10.28 -29.71 -4.27
C GLY A 148 9.69 -29.34 -5.63
N ASP A 149 8.73 -30.14 -6.11
CA ASP A 149 8.00 -29.88 -7.36
C ASP A 149 6.79 -28.94 -7.16
N ASP A 150 6.42 -28.63 -5.91
CA ASP A 150 5.23 -27.84 -5.59
C ASP A 150 5.50 -26.33 -5.64
N ASP A 151 4.55 -25.61 -6.25
CA ASP A 151 4.45 -24.16 -6.23
C ASP A 151 3.91 -23.69 -4.87
N VAL A 152 4.77 -23.08 -4.05
CA VAL A 152 4.36 -22.49 -2.76
C VAL A 152 3.94 -21.03 -2.88
N GLY A 153 3.92 -20.49 -4.09
CA GLY A 153 3.47 -19.14 -4.43
C GLY A 153 4.48 -18.04 -4.07
N LEU A 154 3.94 -16.83 -3.96
CA LEU A 154 4.73 -15.64 -3.62
C LEU A 154 4.99 -15.58 -2.11
N HIS A 155 6.27 -15.51 -1.74
CA HIS A 155 6.71 -15.25 -0.38
C HIS A 155 7.50 -13.94 -0.31
N TYR A 156 7.49 -13.32 0.86
CA TYR A 156 8.25 -12.09 1.08
C TYR A 156 9.76 -12.36 1.14
N LEU A 157 10.56 -11.46 0.56
CA LEU A 157 12.02 -11.49 0.67
C LEU A 157 12.51 -10.35 1.59
N PRO A 158 13.09 -10.65 2.76
CA PRO A 158 13.68 -9.63 3.62
C PRO A 158 14.79 -8.88 2.89
N PHE A 159 14.61 -7.56 2.78
CA PHE A 159 15.57 -6.70 2.11
C PHE A 159 16.04 -5.59 3.03
N LYS A 160 17.37 -5.49 3.17
CA LYS A 160 18.02 -4.39 3.89
C LYS A 160 18.68 -3.46 2.87
N PRO A 161 18.09 -2.30 2.60
CA PRO A 161 18.75 -1.34 1.73
C PRO A 161 19.98 -0.74 2.43
N GLN A 162 21.07 -0.58 1.68
CA GLN A 162 22.28 0.08 2.16
C GLN A 162 22.11 1.59 2.36
N PHE A 163 21.04 2.19 1.83
CA PHE A 163 20.82 3.64 1.75
C PHE A 163 19.67 4.16 2.64
N SER A 164 19.28 3.45 3.69
CA SER A 164 18.21 3.96 4.57
C SER A 164 18.71 5.16 5.40
N LEU A 165 18.06 6.31 5.26
CA LEU A 165 18.32 7.51 6.08
C LEU A 165 17.77 7.39 7.51
N HIS A 166 16.80 6.49 7.72
CA HIS A 166 16.17 6.26 9.02
C HIS A 166 16.17 4.77 9.34
N PRO A 167 16.97 4.32 10.32
CA PRO A 167 16.92 2.94 10.75
C PRO A 167 15.60 2.67 11.48
N ASP A 168 14.66 1.96 10.85
CA ASP A 168 13.43 1.51 11.53
C ASP A 168 13.81 0.41 12.53
N PRO A 169 13.58 0.56 13.85
CA PRO A 169 13.93 -0.46 14.84
C PRO A 169 13.22 -1.81 14.61
N PHE A 170 12.17 -1.87 13.78
CA PHE A 170 11.45 -3.10 13.40
C PHE A 170 11.92 -3.68 12.05
N TRP A 171 13.23 -3.89 11.89
CA TRP A 171 13.89 -4.42 10.67
C TRP A 171 13.46 -5.82 10.19
N SER A 172 12.54 -6.48 10.89
CA SER A 172 11.83 -7.68 10.40
C SER A 172 10.58 -7.33 9.59
N SER A 173 10.30 -6.05 9.37
CA SER A 173 9.18 -5.54 8.58
C SER A 173 9.28 -5.97 7.11
N PRO A 174 8.20 -6.56 6.56
CA PRO A 174 8.13 -6.88 5.14
C PRO A 174 8.24 -5.69 4.18
N VAL A 175 8.18 -4.46 4.69
CA VAL A 175 8.29 -3.24 3.87
C VAL A 175 9.59 -2.53 4.22
N ALA A 176 10.43 -2.31 3.22
CA ALA A 176 11.53 -1.37 3.34
C ALA A 176 11.00 0.04 3.10
N ALA A 177 10.90 0.86 4.16
CA ALA A 177 10.60 2.28 4.05
C ALA A 177 11.90 3.06 3.86
N PHE A 178 12.07 3.67 2.69
CA PHE A 178 13.27 4.45 2.34
C PHE A 178 13.10 5.93 2.64
N LEU A 179 11.89 6.44 2.42
CA LEU A 179 11.53 7.83 2.65
C LEU A 179 10.17 7.88 3.33
N HIS A 180 10.07 8.69 4.37
CA HIS A 180 8.79 9.04 4.97
C HIS A 180 8.24 10.29 4.29
N ALA A 181 6.98 10.23 3.84
CA ALA A 181 6.30 11.40 3.34
C ALA A 181 6.06 12.40 4.48
N PRO A 182 6.29 13.70 4.30
CA PRO A 182 5.80 14.69 5.23
C PRO A 182 4.27 14.68 5.25
N VAL A 183 3.69 14.83 6.44
CA VAL A 183 2.24 14.94 6.61
C VAL A 183 1.81 16.33 6.14
N THR A 184 0.92 16.37 5.14
CA THR A 184 0.27 17.60 4.69
C THR A 184 -1.14 17.74 5.26
N PRO A 185 -1.68 18.97 5.39
CA PRO A 185 -3.05 19.16 5.85
C PRO A 185 -4.06 18.43 4.97
N ILE A 186 -5.05 17.81 5.62
CA ILE A 186 -6.21 17.26 4.92
C ILE A 186 -7.11 18.43 4.50
N ILE A 187 -7.49 18.48 3.23
CA ILE A 187 -8.43 19.47 2.69
C ILE A 187 -9.78 18.81 2.32
N PRO A 188 -10.86 19.58 2.08
CA PRO A 188 -12.22 19.06 1.97
C PRO A 188 -12.42 17.92 0.96
N HIS A 189 -11.70 17.92 -0.17
CA HIS A 189 -11.85 16.89 -1.20
C HIS A 189 -11.46 15.49 -0.67
N PHE A 190 -10.29 15.38 -0.04
CA PHE A 190 -9.86 14.12 0.56
C PHE A 190 -10.71 13.74 1.78
N SER A 191 -11.04 14.69 2.65
CA SER A 191 -11.86 14.38 3.84
C SER A 191 -13.23 13.83 3.46
N ASN A 192 -13.88 14.39 2.42
CA ASN A 192 -15.18 13.91 1.95
C ASN A 192 -15.08 12.49 1.39
N LEU A 193 -14.01 12.18 0.64
CA LEU A 193 -13.77 10.82 0.16
C LEU A 193 -13.57 9.84 1.32
N ALA A 194 -12.71 10.20 2.27
CA ALA A 194 -12.42 9.38 3.44
C ALA A 194 -13.68 9.14 4.30
N GLU A 195 -14.50 10.17 4.51
CA GLU A 195 -15.77 10.08 5.22
C GLU A 195 -16.76 9.14 4.51
N ARG A 196 -16.81 9.19 3.18
CA ARG A 196 -17.67 8.29 2.40
C ARG A 196 -17.25 6.83 2.53
N ILE A 197 -15.96 6.54 2.46
CA ILE A 197 -15.43 5.19 2.68
C ILE A 197 -15.71 4.74 4.12
N ASP A 198 -15.51 5.64 5.09
CA ASP A 198 -15.81 5.40 6.50
C ASP A 198 -17.27 5.02 6.74
N ASN A 199 -18.20 5.77 6.15
CA ASN A 199 -19.63 5.53 6.31
C ASN A 199 -20.02 4.20 5.66
N PHE A 200 -19.51 3.89 4.47
CA PHE A 200 -19.67 2.59 3.84
C PHE A 200 -19.19 1.45 4.75
N VAL A 201 -17.97 1.54 5.31
CA VAL A 201 -17.44 0.50 6.22
C VAL A 201 -18.30 0.36 7.48
N LYS A 202 -18.78 1.47 8.06
CA LYS A 202 -19.67 1.45 9.24
C LYS A 202 -21.01 0.77 8.95
N GLU A 203 -21.63 1.07 7.82
CA GLU A 203 -22.90 0.45 7.39
C GLU A 203 -22.74 -1.07 7.22
N GLN A 204 -21.66 -1.49 6.57
CA GLN A 204 -21.37 -2.92 6.41
C GLN A 204 -21.15 -3.60 7.78
N LYS A 205 -20.38 -2.98 8.68
CA LYS A 205 -20.19 -3.47 10.05
C LYS A 205 -21.53 -3.64 10.80
N ARG A 206 -22.48 -2.71 10.63
CA ARG A 206 -23.83 -2.81 11.24
C ARG A 206 -24.61 -3.98 10.66
N SER A 207 -24.67 -4.09 9.33
CA SER A 207 -25.36 -5.18 8.64
C SER A 207 -24.87 -6.57 9.08
N TYR A 208 -23.54 -6.76 9.24
CA TYR A 208 -22.99 -8.03 9.73
C TYR A 208 -23.37 -8.35 11.18
N LYS A 209 -23.38 -7.35 12.06
CA LYS A 209 -23.79 -7.52 13.46
C LYS A 209 -25.26 -7.94 13.57
N GLU A 210 -26.12 -7.29 12.80
CA GLU A 210 -27.56 -7.60 12.75
C GLU A 210 -27.82 -9.02 12.24
N GLN A 211 -27.03 -9.50 11.28
CA GLN A 211 -27.12 -10.86 10.74
C GLN A 211 -26.50 -11.94 11.64
N LYS A 212 -26.05 -11.62 12.87
CA LYS A 212 -25.35 -12.52 13.81
C LYS A 212 -24.17 -13.28 13.19
N ARG A 213 -23.58 -12.78 12.11
CA ARG A 213 -22.40 -13.40 11.50
C ARG A 213 -21.17 -12.98 12.30
N SER A 214 -20.55 -13.94 12.99
CA SER A 214 -19.27 -13.72 13.67
C SER A 214 -18.17 -13.55 12.62
N TYR A 215 -17.93 -12.32 12.20
CA TYR A 215 -16.81 -11.98 11.33
C TYR A 215 -15.74 -11.25 12.15
N LYS A 216 -14.75 -11.99 12.64
CA LYS A 216 -13.49 -11.41 13.16
C LYS A 216 -12.64 -10.97 11.98
N VAL A 217 -12.97 -9.82 11.38
CA VAL A 217 -12.11 -9.18 10.38
C VAL A 217 -11.15 -8.24 11.13
N PHE A 218 -9.85 -8.38 10.90
CA PHE A 218 -8.85 -7.48 11.48
C PHE A 218 -8.84 -6.08 10.86
N TYR A 219 -9.21 -5.95 9.57
CA TYR A 219 -9.38 -4.69 8.85
C TYR A 219 -10.26 -4.90 7.59
N HIS A 220 -10.94 -3.86 7.11
CA HIS A 220 -11.75 -3.98 5.90
C HIS A 220 -10.97 -3.62 4.64
N ILE A 221 -11.12 -4.42 3.59
CA ILE A 221 -10.65 -4.08 2.24
C ILE A 221 -11.84 -3.46 1.51
N VAL A 222 -11.70 -2.24 1.02
CA VAL A 222 -12.71 -1.56 0.22
C VAL A 222 -12.21 -1.48 -1.22
N MET A 223 -13.08 -1.76 -2.17
CA MET A 223 -12.77 -1.67 -3.60
C MET A 223 -13.87 -0.88 -4.31
N PHE A 224 -13.53 -0.20 -5.39
CA PHE A 224 -14.53 0.42 -6.26
C PHE A 224 -14.83 -0.49 -7.46
N CYS A 225 -16.08 -0.91 -7.60
CA CYS A 225 -16.52 -1.63 -8.79
C CYS A 225 -16.84 -0.62 -9.90
N ARG A 226 -16.09 -0.67 -11.00
CA ARG A 226 -16.28 0.24 -12.14
C ARG A 226 -17.59 0.00 -12.88
N GLU A 227 -18.07 -1.25 -12.93
CA GLU A 227 -19.33 -1.60 -13.59
C GLU A 227 -20.53 -1.06 -12.81
N CYS A 228 -20.60 -1.39 -11.52
CA CYS A 228 -21.70 -0.97 -10.65
C CYS A 228 -21.56 0.48 -10.17
N ARG A 229 -20.40 1.10 -10.35
CA ARG A 229 -20.01 2.42 -9.83
C ARG A 229 -20.22 2.56 -8.32
N GLN A 230 -19.97 1.49 -7.58
CA GLN A 230 -20.22 1.41 -6.14
C GLN A 230 -19.02 0.84 -5.37
N LEU A 231 -18.93 1.21 -4.09
CA LEU A 231 -17.98 0.60 -3.16
C LEU A 231 -18.41 -0.83 -2.82
N GLN A 232 -17.44 -1.71 -2.70
CA GLN A 232 -17.60 -3.11 -2.32
C GLN A 232 -16.61 -3.47 -1.23
N LEU A 233 -16.98 -4.41 -0.36
CA LEU A 233 -16.03 -5.04 0.55
C LEU A 233 -15.32 -6.19 -0.15
N GLY A 234 -13.99 -6.18 -0.12
CA GLY A 234 -13.18 -7.32 -0.48
C GLY A 234 -13.41 -8.48 0.49
N ALA A 235 -13.69 -9.66 -0.06
CA ALA A 235 -13.85 -10.87 0.74
C ALA A 235 -12.48 -11.40 1.21
N CYS A 236 -12.02 -10.96 2.38
CA CYS A 236 -11.00 -11.73 3.10
C CYS A 236 -11.68 -12.94 3.75
N ARG A 237 -11.76 -14.06 3.03
CA ARG A 237 -12.02 -15.36 3.66
C ARG A 237 -10.76 -15.76 4.43
N ASN A 238 -10.82 -15.73 5.76
CA ASN A 238 -9.91 -16.51 6.58
C ASN A 238 -10.21 -17.99 6.29
N LYS A 239 -9.50 -18.59 5.32
CA LYS A 239 -9.16 -20.00 5.49
C LYS A 239 -8.16 -20.04 6.65
N GLY A 240 -8.36 -20.95 7.60
CA GLY A 240 -7.67 -20.98 8.87
C GLY A 240 -6.16 -20.88 8.71
N ILE A 241 -5.52 -20.24 9.69
CA ILE A 241 -4.06 -20.13 9.85
C ILE A 241 -3.41 -21.52 10.08
N SER A 242 -4.17 -22.61 10.08
CA SER A 242 -3.71 -23.98 10.31
C SER A 242 -3.29 -24.76 9.06
N GLU A 243 -3.39 -24.21 7.84
CA GLU A 243 -3.03 -24.91 6.59
C GLU A 243 -1.95 -24.19 5.77
N ILE A 244 -1.14 -23.35 6.40
CA ILE A 244 0.08 -22.80 5.79
C ILE A 244 1.22 -22.96 6.80
N THR A 245 1.69 -24.19 6.94
CA THR A 245 2.99 -24.58 7.48
C THR A 245 3.68 -25.46 6.46
#